data_AF-A0A2E1GU23-F1
#
_entry.id   AF-A0A2E1GU23-F1
#
_cell.length_a   1.000
_cell.length_b   1.000
_cell.length_c   1.000
_cell.angle_alpha   90.00
_cell.angle_beta   90.00
_cell.angle_gamma   90.00
#
_symmetry.space_group_name_H-M   'P 1'
#
loop_
_entity.id
_entity.type
_entity.pdbx_description
1 polymer ?
#
loop_
_entity_poly.entity_id
_entity_poly.type
_entity_poly.pdbx_seq_one_letter_code
_entity_poly.pdbx_strand_id
1 'polypeptide(L)'
;MQLEVKRTQLGVDATNGELWIDGVKECFTLEDEVRDGPKVYGETAVPAGEYEITFRTVGGFHTKTQKYYDSKYGFGPGWHQGMLWIRDVENFQFILIHPGNDSLDTYGCLLVGQTQQNLDDNPVGFIGRSRAAYEAMYPKVRDALLAGEKVTIKYTNLGQVEPEPVSDKIVKNEEHLLNKGDKGLNVKFLQNLLLSWDSGCLPKFGADSDFGGETTEAVKGFQSSQGLDPSGSIDFMTAIALSKYVKE
;
A
#
# COMPACT_ATOMS: atom_id res chain seq x y z
N MET A 1 13.51 -18.56 -7.20
CA MET A 1 13.22 -17.45 -8.13
C MET A 1 13.36 -16.17 -7.35
N GLN A 2 14.05 -15.18 -7.91
CA GLN A 2 14.24 -13.89 -7.25
C GLN A 2 13.58 -12.77 -8.04
N LEU A 3 12.71 -12.03 -7.36
CA LEU A 3 12.16 -10.77 -7.85
C LEU A 3 13.00 -9.61 -7.30
N GLU A 4 13.15 -8.55 -8.08
CA GLU A 4 13.75 -7.29 -7.62
C GLU A 4 12.85 -6.11 -8.00
N VAL A 5 12.49 -5.30 -7.01
CA VAL A 5 11.90 -3.97 -7.22
C VAL A 5 13.00 -2.94 -7.09
N LYS A 6 13.32 -2.33 -8.23
CA LYS A 6 14.32 -1.27 -8.35
C LYS A 6 13.58 0.05 -8.42
N ARG A 7 13.59 0.82 -7.33
CA ARG A 7 12.91 2.13 -7.24
C ARG A 7 13.74 3.17 -7.94
N THR A 8 13.22 3.69 -9.04
CA THR A 8 13.92 4.58 -9.95
C THR A 8 13.65 6.05 -9.67
N GLN A 9 12.53 6.38 -9.01
CA GLN A 9 12.18 7.75 -8.63
C GLN A 9 11.38 7.73 -7.32
N LEU A 10 11.91 8.40 -6.29
CA LEU A 10 11.33 8.52 -4.95
C LEU A 10 10.63 9.88 -4.85
N GLY A 11 9.33 9.91 -5.12
CA GLY A 11 8.53 11.13 -5.02
C GLY A 11 7.90 11.31 -3.64
N VAL A 12 7.34 12.49 -3.42
CA VAL A 12 6.70 12.88 -2.16
C VAL A 12 5.34 12.20 -1.92
N ASP A 13 4.63 11.79 -2.97
CA ASP A 13 3.33 11.10 -2.83
C ASP A 13 3.37 9.65 -3.32
N ALA A 14 4.39 9.28 -4.11
CA ALA A 14 4.49 7.98 -4.74
C ALA A 14 5.94 7.58 -5.05
N THR A 15 6.15 6.29 -5.24
CA THR A 15 7.44 5.73 -5.63
C THR A 15 7.32 4.97 -6.93
N ASN A 16 8.04 5.44 -7.94
CA ASN A 16 8.18 4.77 -9.23
C ASN A 16 9.33 3.76 -9.18
N GLY A 17 9.10 2.59 -9.76
CA GLY A 17 10.15 1.59 -9.92
C GLY A 17 9.95 0.65 -11.09
N GLU A 18 10.79 -0.38 -11.11
CA GLU A 18 10.78 -1.46 -12.09
C GLU A 18 10.84 -2.81 -11.37
N LEU A 19 10.02 -3.76 -11.82
CA LEU A 19 10.05 -5.14 -11.37
C LEU A 19 10.87 -6.00 -12.33
N TRP A 20 11.80 -6.76 -11.77
CA TRP A 20 12.66 -7.70 -12.48
C TRP A 20 12.46 -9.11 -11.92
N ILE A 21 12.52 -10.13 -12.77
CA ILE A 21 12.55 -11.55 -12.38
C ILE A 21 13.84 -12.14 -12.93
N ASP A 22 14.67 -12.69 -12.04
CA ASP A 22 15.93 -13.37 -12.39
C ASP A 22 16.80 -12.55 -13.39
N GLY A 23 16.86 -11.23 -13.19
CA GLY A 23 17.65 -10.31 -14.01
C GLY A 23 16.99 -9.84 -15.31
N VAL A 24 15.74 -10.19 -15.58
CA VAL A 24 14.96 -9.72 -16.73
C VAL A 24 13.88 -8.74 -16.28
N LYS A 25 13.80 -7.56 -16.91
CA LYS A 25 12.76 -6.56 -16.62
C LYS A 25 11.40 -7.07 -17.09
N GLU A 26 10.43 -7.06 -16.19
CA GLU A 26 9.06 -7.53 -16.46
C GLU A 26 8.09 -6.38 -16.68
N CYS A 27 8.13 -5.38 -15.81
CA CYS A 27 7.17 -4.27 -15.83
C CYS A 27 7.66 -3.08 -14.97
N PHE A 28 6.94 -1.97 -15.06
CA PHE A 28 7.07 -0.86 -14.12
C PHE A 28 6.22 -1.12 -12.86
N THR A 29 6.60 -0.47 -11.77
CA THR A 29 5.91 -0.55 -10.48
C THR A 29 5.54 0.82 -9.95
N LEU A 30 4.47 0.87 -9.15
CA LEU A 30 4.09 2.04 -8.38
C LEU A 30 3.76 1.61 -6.95
N GLU A 31 4.30 2.34 -5.99
CA GLU A 31 4.04 2.20 -4.55
C GLU A 31 3.74 3.59 -3.98
N ASP A 32 3.30 3.64 -2.72
CA ASP A 32 3.30 4.88 -1.94
C ASP A 32 4.71 5.44 -1.79
N GLU A 33 4.84 6.65 -1.23
CA GLU A 33 6.15 7.22 -0.93
C GLU A 33 6.97 6.37 0.05
N VAL A 34 8.29 6.42 -0.10
CA VAL A 34 9.22 5.78 0.85
C VAL A 34 9.40 6.72 2.04
N ARG A 35 8.93 6.28 3.21
CA ARG A 35 9.13 6.98 4.48
C ARG A 35 10.01 6.16 5.42
N ASP A 36 10.70 6.86 6.32
CA ASP A 36 11.38 6.22 7.44
C ASP A 36 10.36 5.76 8.50
N GLY A 37 10.58 4.57 9.08
CA GLY A 37 9.75 3.99 10.14
C GLY A 37 8.80 2.89 9.66
N PRO A 38 7.83 2.46 10.51
CA PRO A 38 6.97 1.32 10.21
C PRO A 38 6.03 1.62 9.05
N LYS A 39 5.76 0.59 8.24
CA LYS A 39 4.84 0.69 7.11
C LYS A 39 3.42 1.02 7.59
N VAL A 40 2.86 2.12 7.08
CA VAL A 40 1.45 2.52 7.31
C VAL A 40 0.60 2.20 6.08
N TYR A 41 -0.64 1.74 6.30
CA TYR A 41 -1.55 1.31 5.24
C TYR A 41 -1.92 2.47 4.32
N GLY A 42 -1.61 2.34 3.03
CA GLY A 42 -1.93 3.37 2.02
C GLY A 42 -1.11 4.65 2.12
N GLU A 43 0.03 4.59 2.80
CA GLU A 43 0.86 5.76 3.06
C GLU A 43 2.37 5.51 2.97
N THR A 44 2.79 4.25 2.99
CA THR A 44 4.21 3.91 3.01
C THR A 44 4.48 2.78 2.05
N ALA A 45 5.50 2.93 1.22
CA ALA A 45 6.04 1.85 0.40
C ALA A 45 6.44 0.63 1.26
N VAL A 46 6.70 -0.52 0.64
CA VAL A 46 7.33 -1.62 1.37
C VAL A 46 8.73 -1.16 1.85
N PRO A 47 9.19 -1.45 3.08
CA PRO A 47 10.55 -1.06 3.45
C PRO A 47 11.60 -1.70 2.51
N ALA A 48 12.75 -1.05 2.33
CA ALA A 48 13.83 -1.67 1.56
C ALA A 48 14.34 -2.91 2.30
N GLY A 49 14.56 -4.00 1.57
CA GLY A 49 14.85 -5.29 2.18
C GLY A 49 14.53 -6.45 1.26
N GLU A 50 14.68 -7.67 1.78
CA GLU A 50 14.31 -8.89 1.08
C GLU A 50 13.22 -9.64 1.84
N TYR A 51 12.19 -10.04 1.13
CA TYR A 51 10.98 -10.65 1.66
C TYR A 51 10.62 -11.92 0.90
N GLU A 52 9.91 -12.83 1.54
CA GLU A 52 9.36 -14.01 0.88
C GLU A 52 8.03 -13.69 0.20
N ILE A 53 7.73 -14.36 -0.91
CA ILE A 53 6.41 -14.31 -1.55
C ILE A 53 5.72 -15.66 -1.38
N THR A 54 4.48 -15.64 -0.93
CA THR A 54 3.61 -16.83 -0.91
C THR A 54 2.24 -16.53 -1.50
N PHE A 55 1.42 -17.57 -1.71
CA PHE A 55 0.04 -17.37 -2.11
C PHE A 55 -0.82 -16.95 -0.92
N ARG A 56 -1.69 -15.97 -1.18
CA ARG A 56 -2.88 -15.72 -0.36
C ARG A 56 -4.13 -16.17 -1.09
N THR A 57 -4.80 -17.17 -0.53
CA THR A 57 -5.99 -17.83 -1.09
C THR A 57 -7.30 -17.42 -0.41
N VAL A 58 -7.26 -16.33 0.36
CA VAL A 58 -8.41 -15.79 1.09
C VAL A 58 -8.56 -14.29 0.83
N GLY A 59 -9.72 -13.73 1.18
CA GLY A 59 -10.05 -12.31 1.13
C GLY A 59 -10.51 -11.78 -0.24
N GLY A 60 -11.02 -10.55 -0.23
CA GLY A 60 -11.76 -9.97 -1.36
C GLY A 60 -10.98 -9.88 -2.67
N PHE A 61 -9.69 -9.54 -2.62
CA PHE A 61 -8.82 -9.53 -3.81
C PHE A 61 -8.73 -10.92 -4.44
N HIS A 62 -8.46 -11.97 -3.64
CA HIS A 62 -8.40 -13.33 -4.14
C HIS A 62 -9.71 -13.74 -4.83
N THR A 63 -10.84 -13.57 -4.13
CA THR A 63 -12.16 -13.97 -4.65
C THR A 63 -12.56 -13.19 -5.92
N LYS A 64 -12.31 -11.88 -5.96
CA LYS A 64 -12.61 -11.05 -7.14
C LYS A 64 -11.75 -11.44 -8.33
N THR A 65 -10.44 -11.62 -8.12
CA THR A 65 -9.49 -12.00 -9.17
C THR A 65 -9.82 -13.39 -9.72
N GLN A 66 -10.12 -14.36 -8.84
CA GLN A 66 -10.54 -15.69 -9.25
C GLN A 66 -11.77 -15.63 -10.16
N LYS A 67 -12.85 -14.99 -9.68
CA LYS A 67 -14.10 -14.85 -10.45
C LYS A 67 -13.87 -14.16 -11.80
N TYR A 68 -13.00 -13.15 -11.85
CA TYR A 68 -12.67 -12.45 -13.09
C TYR A 68 -12.01 -13.39 -14.11
N TYR A 69 -10.94 -14.10 -13.73
CA TYR A 69 -10.20 -14.95 -14.67
C TYR A 69 -10.92 -16.27 -15.00
N ASP A 70 -11.69 -16.83 -14.07
CA ASP A 70 -12.50 -18.03 -14.34
C ASP A 70 -13.54 -17.79 -15.44
N SER A 71 -14.01 -16.54 -15.59
CA SER A 71 -15.04 -16.16 -16.56
C SER A 71 -14.50 -15.49 -17.82
N LYS A 72 -13.19 -15.21 -17.90
CA LYS A 72 -12.60 -14.45 -19.01
C LYS A 72 -12.19 -15.38 -20.16
N TYR A 73 -12.65 -15.06 -21.37
CA TYR A 73 -12.26 -15.78 -22.59
C TYR A 73 -10.74 -15.73 -22.80
N GLY A 74 -10.13 -16.89 -23.11
CA GLY A 74 -8.68 -17.05 -23.21
C GLY A 74 -7.99 -17.36 -21.88
N PHE A 75 -8.73 -17.32 -20.78
CA PHE A 75 -8.32 -17.79 -19.46
C PHE A 75 -9.28 -18.93 -19.04
N GLY A 76 -9.21 -19.35 -17.78
CA GLY A 76 -10.15 -20.32 -17.25
C GLY A 76 -9.85 -20.73 -15.81
N PRO A 77 -10.68 -21.63 -15.27
CA PRO A 77 -10.50 -22.19 -13.93
C PRO A 77 -9.07 -22.70 -13.73
N GLY A 78 -8.46 -22.30 -12.62
CA GLY A 78 -7.09 -22.69 -12.27
C GLY A 78 -6.01 -21.77 -12.84
N TRP A 79 -6.35 -20.74 -13.63
CA TRP A 79 -5.35 -19.73 -13.99
C TRP A 79 -4.89 -18.93 -12.75
N HIS A 80 -5.84 -18.51 -11.91
CA HIS A 80 -5.56 -17.84 -10.64
C HIS A 80 -5.48 -18.87 -9.50
N GLN A 81 -4.35 -18.88 -8.79
CA GLN A 81 -4.08 -19.81 -7.69
C GLN A 81 -3.99 -19.13 -6.32
N GLY A 82 -4.03 -17.80 -6.29
CA GLY A 82 -3.75 -17.02 -5.09
C GLY A 82 -3.21 -15.66 -5.46
N MET A 83 -3.45 -14.65 -4.61
CA MET A 83 -2.74 -13.39 -4.74
C MET A 83 -1.27 -13.59 -4.35
N LEU A 84 -0.35 -12.94 -5.05
CA LEU A 84 1.06 -12.90 -4.63
C LEU A 84 1.16 -12.01 -3.40
N TRP A 85 1.53 -12.57 -2.26
CA TRP A 85 1.59 -11.88 -0.98
C TRP A 85 3.04 -11.80 -0.51
N ILE A 86 3.51 -10.57 -0.30
CA ILE A 86 4.83 -10.25 0.26
C ILE A 86 4.76 -10.42 1.78
N ARG A 87 5.61 -11.30 2.31
CA ARG A 87 5.59 -11.80 3.68
C ARG A 87 6.53 -11.02 4.59
N ASP A 88 6.24 -11.14 5.89
CA ASP A 88 7.14 -10.76 6.98
C ASP A 88 7.60 -9.30 6.92
N VAL A 89 6.72 -8.43 6.42
CA VAL A 89 6.88 -6.99 6.55
C VAL A 89 6.44 -6.60 7.95
N GLU A 90 7.33 -5.96 8.69
CA GLU A 90 7.11 -5.66 10.10
C GLU A 90 5.84 -4.82 10.29
N ASN A 91 4.98 -5.25 11.22
CA ASN A 91 3.72 -4.60 11.59
C ASN A 91 2.71 -4.44 10.44
N PHE A 92 2.89 -5.14 9.32
CA PHE A 92 2.02 -4.99 8.16
C PHE A 92 1.79 -6.30 7.41
N GLN A 93 0.53 -6.62 7.14
CA GLN A 93 0.15 -7.85 6.43
C GLN A 93 -0.65 -7.55 5.17
N PHE A 94 -0.77 -8.57 4.32
CA PHE A 94 -1.57 -8.55 3.09
C PHE A 94 -1.10 -7.54 2.03
N ILE A 95 0.21 -7.34 1.93
CA ILE A 95 0.84 -6.60 0.83
C ILE A 95 0.78 -7.48 -0.41
N LEU A 96 -0.05 -7.10 -1.37
CA LEU A 96 -0.24 -7.86 -2.58
C LEU A 96 0.54 -7.25 -3.74
N ILE A 97 0.87 -8.08 -4.73
CA ILE A 97 1.24 -7.59 -6.07
C ILE A 97 -0.01 -7.68 -6.92
N HIS A 98 -0.50 -6.56 -7.45
CA HIS A 98 -1.77 -6.54 -8.18
C HIS A 98 -1.84 -5.44 -9.24
N PRO A 99 -2.77 -5.55 -10.21
CA PRO A 99 -3.04 -4.44 -11.11
C PRO A 99 -3.77 -3.31 -10.37
N GLY A 100 -3.35 -2.07 -10.66
CA GLY A 100 -3.95 -0.80 -10.25
C GLY A 100 -3.47 0.29 -11.22
N ASN A 101 -3.92 1.52 -11.10
CA ASN A 101 -3.57 2.58 -12.04
C ASN A 101 -2.93 3.80 -11.40
N ASP A 102 -3.26 4.12 -10.14
CA ASP A 102 -2.72 5.28 -9.43
C ASP A 102 -2.35 4.95 -7.97
N SER A 103 -1.75 5.89 -7.24
CA SER A 103 -1.39 5.69 -5.83
C SER A 103 -2.60 5.51 -4.90
N LEU A 104 -3.82 5.88 -5.32
CA LEU A 104 -5.03 5.60 -4.54
C LEU A 104 -5.46 4.14 -4.65
N ASP A 105 -4.90 3.39 -5.61
CA ASP A 105 -5.11 1.95 -5.77
C ASP A 105 -4.07 1.11 -5.02
N THR A 106 -2.94 1.69 -4.56
CA THR A 106 -1.86 0.93 -3.89
C THR A 106 -2.35 0.40 -2.55
N TYR A 107 -2.92 1.25 -1.69
CA TYR A 107 -3.19 0.95 -0.28
C TYR A 107 -2.00 0.24 0.41
N GLY A 108 -0.76 0.63 0.09
CA GLY A 108 0.46 -0.03 0.56
C GLY A 108 0.83 -1.34 -0.15
N CYS A 109 0.14 -1.74 -1.21
CA CYS A 109 0.50 -2.84 -2.11
C CYS A 109 1.46 -2.41 -3.23
N LEU A 110 2.04 -3.39 -3.92
CA LEU A 110 2.88 -3.15 -5.10
C LEU A 110 2.00 -3.20 -6.37
N LEU A 111 1.85 -2.08 -7.05
CA LEU A 111 1.19 -2.03 -8.35
C LEU A 111 2.16 -2.37 -9.49
N VAL A 112 1.65 -2.98 -10.56
CA VAL A 112 2.43 -3.35 -11.75
C VAL A 112 1.80 -2.85 -13.05
N GLY A 113 2.60 -2.32 -13.99
CA GLY A 113 2.14 -1.72 -15.26
C GLY A 113 3.16 -1.76 -16.40
N GLN A 114 2.69 -1.68 -17.65
CA GLN A 114 3.59 -1.68 -18.83
C GLN A 114 4.08 -0.27 -19.19
N THR A 115 3.41 0.77 -18.67
CA THR A 115 3.80 2.17 -18.84
C THR A 115 3.77 2.86 -17.49
N GLN A 116 4.57 3.90 -17.33
CA GLN A 116 4.71 4.67 -16.10
C GLN A 116 4.86 6.15 -16.45
N GLN A 117 4.16 7.02 -15.72
CA GLN A 117 4.31 8.46 -15.79
C GLN A 117 5.50 8.92 -14.94
N ASN A 118 6.24 9.95 -15.38
CA ASN A 118 7.26 10.59 -14.55
C ASN A 118 6.60 11.34 -13.38
N LEU A 119 7.09 11.18 -12.15
CA LEU A 119 6.53 11.88 -10.98
C LEU A 119 6.75 13.40 -11.03
N ASP A 120 7.70 13.89 -11.84
CA ASP A 120 7.89 15.33 -12.06
C ASP A 120 6.68 15.97 -12.78
N ASP A 121 5.95 15.17 -13.57
CA ASP A 121 4.74 15.62 -14.26
C ASP A 121 3.51 15.62 -13.32
N ASN A 122 3.44 14.65 -12.40
CA ASN A 122 2.39 14.52 -11.41
C ASN A 122 2.89 13.67 -10.21
N PRO A 123 2.97 14.24 -8.99
CA PRO A 123 3.56 13.56 -7.84
C PRO A 123 2.78 12.33 -7.38
N VAL A 124 1.47 12.27 -7.66
CA VAL A 124 0.58 11.14 -7.33
C VAL A 124 0.99 9.87 -8.09
N GLY A 125 1.64 10.01 -9.25
CA GLY A 125 2.06 8.89 -10.07
C GLY A 125 0.93 8.16 -10.78
N PHE A 126 1.27 7.54 -11.91
CA PHE A 126 0.32 6.76 -12.70
C PHE A 126 1.03 5.62 -13.43
N ILE A 127 0.41 4.44 -13.42
CA ILE A 127 0.81 3.31 -14.25
C ILE A 127 -0.31 2.90 -15.20
N GLY A 128 0.09 2.59 -16.43
CA GLY A 128 -0.84 2.17 -17.48
C GLY A 128 -0.70 0.69 -17.81
N ARG A 129 -1.77 0.14 -18.38
CA ARG A 129 -1.83 -1.26 -18.88
C ARG A 129 -1.50 -2.28 -17.78
N SER A 130 -1.94 -2.01 -16.56
CA SER A 130 -1.62 -2.82 -15.37
C SER A 130 -2.06 -4.27 -15.44
N ARG A 131 -3.26 -4.52 -15.96
CA ARG A 131 -3.72 -5.90 -16.21
C ARG A 131 -2.81 -6.65 -17.18
N ALA A 132 -2.36 -6.01 -18.26
CA ALA A 132 -1.48 -6.68 -19.23
C ALA A 132 -0.10 -7.00 -18.63
N ALA A 133 0.44 -6.12 -17.78
CA ALA A 133 1.66 -6.41 -17.02
C ALA A 133 1.46 -7.58 -16.06
N TYR A 134 0.36 -7.56 -15.30
CA TYR A 134 0.03 -8.62 -14.36
C TYR A 134 -0.17 -9.97 -15.05
N GLU A 135 -0.95 -10.02 -16.14
CA GLU A 135 -1.21 -11.24 -16.91
C GLU A 135 0.05 -11.85 -17.54
N ALA A 136 1.07 -11.03 -17.83
CA ALA A 136 2.36 -11.48 -18.35
C ALA A 136 3.32 -11.98 -17.25
N MET A 137 3.37 -11.29 -16.11
CA MET A 137 4.28 -11.58 -15.01
C MET A 137 3.75 -12.69 -14.09
N TYR A 138 2.47 -12.65 -13.72
CA TYR A 138 1.87 -13.53 -12.72
C TYR A 138 2.08 -15.04 -12.99
N PRO A 139 1.92 -15.56 -14.22
CA PRO A 139 2.13 -16.98 -14.50
C PRO A 139 3.54 -17.45 -14.14
N LYS A 140 4.57 -16.63 -14.38
CA LYS A 140 5.96 -16.97 -14.07
C LYS A 140 6.15 -17.23 -12.58
N VAL A 141 5.66 -16.30 -11.76
CA VAL A 141 5.75 -16.39 -10.29
C VAL A 141 4.85 -17.49 -9.74
N ARG A 142 3.63 -17.60 -10.28
CA ARG A 142 2.66 -18.64 -9.91
C ARG A 142 3.24 -20.03 -10.12
N ASP A 143 3.82 -20.27 -11.29
CA ASP A 143 4.31 -21.61 -11.67
C ASP A 143 5.54 -22.00 -10.84
N ALA A 144 6.41 -21.05 -10.50
CA ALA A 144 7.50 -21.26 -9.55
C ALA A 144 6.97 -21.65 -8.16
N LEU A 145 6.00 -20.92 -7.62
CA LEU A 145 5.38 -21.25 -6.33
C LEU A 145 4.70 -22.63 -6.34
N LEU A 146 3.96 -22.95 -7.41
CA LEU A 146 3.32 -24.27 -7.57
C LEU A 146 4.33 -25.41 -7.68
N ALA A 147 5.51 -25.16 -8.24
CA ALA A 147 6.61 -26.12 -8.30
C ALA A 147 7.31 -26.31 -6.93
N GLY A 148 6.89 -25.58 -5.89
CA GLY A 148 7.51 -25.61 -4.56
C GLY A 148 8.83 -24.82 -4.51
N GLU A 149 9.11 -23.99 -5.51
CA GLU A 149 10.28 -23.14 -5.53
C GLU A 149 10.14 -22.00 -4.52
N LYS A 150 11.21 -21.70 -3.77
CA LYS A 150 11.24 -20.51 -2.92
C LYS A 150 11.29 -19.26 -3.81
N VAL A 151 10.36 -18.35 -3.59
CA VAL A 151 10.28 -17.06 -4.28
C VAL A 151 10.53 -15.93 -3.29
N THR A 152 11.51 -15.08 -3.58
CA THR A 152 11.80 -13.87 -2.79
C THR A 152 11.66 -12.62 -3.64
N ILE A 153 11.48 -11.48 -2.98
CA ILE A 153 11.46 -10.15 -3.60
C ILE A 153 12.35 -9.19 -2.82
N LYS A 154 13.25 -8.52 -3.54
CA LYS A 154 14.17 -7.53 -2.97
C LYS A 154 13.81 -6.13 -3.41
N TYR A 155 13.61 -5.23 -2.45
CA TYR A 155 13.39 -3.81 -2.69
C TYR A 155 14.70 -3.03 -2.56
N THR A 156 15.04 -2.24 -3.58
CA THR A 156 16.25 -1.41 -3.61
C THR A 156 15.91 0.01 -4.07
N ASN A 157 16.38 1.01 -3.34
CA ASN A 157 16.29 2.41 -3.73
C ASN A 157 17.47 2.75 -4.66
N LEU A 158 17.20 3.02 -5.94
CA LEU A 158 18.21 3.43 -6.94
C LEU A 158 18.10 4.90 -7.33
N GLY A 159 16.90 5.48 -7.26
CA GLY A 159 16.68 6.90 -7.43
C GLY A 159 17.43 7.69 -6.35
N GLN A 160 18.09 8.78 -6.74
CA GLN A 160 18.59 9.75 -5.79
C GLN A 160 17.38 10.27 -4.98
N VAL A 161 17.51 10.30 -3.65
CA VAL A 161 16.79 11.31 -2.87
C VAL A 161 17.40 12.63 -3.35
N GLU A 162 16.85 13.24 -4.40
CA GLU A 162 17.21 14.62 -4.73
C GLU A 162 16.81 15.43 -3.49
N PRO A 163 17.76 15.98 -2.72
CA PRO A 163 17.38 16.91 -1.68
C PRO A 163 16.79 18.11 -2.41
N GLU A 164 15.50 18.34 -2.25
CA GLU A 164 14.84 19.60 -2.63
C GLU A 164 15.78 20.77 -2.26
N PRO A 165 16.06 21.71 -3.18
CA PRO A 165 16.74 22.93 -2.80
C PRO A 165 15.90 23.60 -1.72
N VAL A 166 16.48 23.71 -0.52
CA VAL A 166 15.88 24.35 0.65
C VAL A 166 15.40 25.74 0.24
N SER A 167 14.09 25.89 0.07
CA SER A 167 13.44 27.19 -0.02
C SER A 167 13.35 27.73 1.41
N ASP A 168 14.00 28.87 1.66
CA ASP A 168 14.03 29.63 2.93
C ASP A 168 12.66 30.19 3.38
N LYS A 169 11.58 29.50 3.09
CA LYS A 169 10.27 29.74 3.67
C LYS A 169 9.86 28.52 4.46
N ILE A 170 10.12 28.58 5.76
CA ILE A 170 9.49 27.71 6.75
C ILE A 170 7.97 27.93 6.62
N VAL A 171 7.30 27.08 5.85
CA VAL A 171 5.89 26.81 6.03
C VAL A 171 5.84 25.66 7.02
N LYS A 172 5.51 25.98 8.29
CA LYS A 172 5.07 24.97 9.25
C LYS A 172 3.73 24.43 8.74
N ASN A 173 3.76 23.43 7.87
CA ASN A 173 2.58 22.61 7.63
C ASN A 173 2.80 21.30 8.37
N GLU A 174 2.02 21.15 9.44
CA GLU A 174 1.96 19.97 10.29
C GLU A 174 1.64 18.74 9.43
N GLU A 175 2.49 17.71 9.52
CA GLU A 175 2.42 16.42 8.81
C GLU A 175 1.19 15.61 9.27
N HIS A 176 0.02 15.95 8.75
CA HIS A 176 -1.22 15.23 9.01
C HIS A 176 -1.54 14.28 7.86
N LEU A 177 -1.66 13.00 8.19
CA LEU A 177 -1.98 11.87 7.32
C LEU A 177 -3.47 11.80 6.99
N LEU A 178 -4.33 12.01 8.00
CA LEU A 178 -5.77 12.12 7.84
C LEU A 178 -6.32 13.21 8.76
N ASN A 179 -7.24 14.02 8.27
CA ASN A 179 -7.84 15.11 9.03
C ASN A 179 -9.34 15.27 8.74
N LYS A 180 -9.95 16.21 9.47
CA LYS A 180 -11.36 16.53 9.31
C LYS A 180 -11.69 17.02 7.90
N GLY A 181 -12.60 16.32 7.24
CA GLY A 181 -13.04 16.62 5.88
C GLY A 181 -12.61 15.55 4.87
N ASP A 182 -11.62 14.74 5.22
CA ASP A 182 -11.21 13.60 4.40
C ASP A 182 -12.32 12.56 4.31
N LYS A 183 -12.35 11.83 3.19
CA LYS A 183 -13.34 10.80 2.92
C LYS A 183 -12.71 9.60 2.24
N GLY A 184 -13.37 8.45 2.35
CA GLY A 184 -13.01 7.24 1.61
C GLY A 184 -12.48 6.12 2.50
N LEU A 185 -11.90 5.11 1.86
CA LEU A 185 -11.58 3.84 2.52
C LEU A 185 -10.53 3.98 3.63
N ASN A 186 -9.60 4.93 3.53
CA ASN A 186 -8.61 5.20 4.57
C ASN A 186 -9.27 5.73 5.85
N VAL A 187 -10.23 6.65 5.71
CA VAL A 187 -11.04 7.14 6.84
C VAL A 187 -11.85 6.00 7.45
N LYS A 188 -12.46 5.16 6.63
CA LYS A 188 -13.20 3.99 7.12
C LYS A 188 -12.30 3.01 7.86
N PHE A 189 -11.10 2.78 7.36
CA PHE A 189 -10.10 1.92 8.00
C PHE A 189 -9.71 2.50 9.35
N LEU A 190 -9.35 3.78 9.42
CA LEU A 190 -9.12 4.51 10.66
C LEU A 190 -10.29 4.39 11.65
N GLN A 191 -11.52 4.58 11.20
CA GLN A 191 -12.71 4.47 12.05
C GLN A 191 -12.88 3.05 12.62
N ASN A 192 -12.59 2.01 11.84
CA ASN A 192 -12.54 0.63 12.34
C ASN A 192 -11.37 0.41 13.32
N LEU A 193 -10.25 1.11 13.09
CA LEU A 193 -9.14 1.40 14.01
C LEU A 193 -9.64 1.74 15.41
N LEU A 194 -10.27 2.91 15.46
CA LEU A 194 -10.81 3.54 16.65
C LEU A 194 -11.88 2.65 17.31
N LEU A 195 -12.76 2.02 16.54
CA LEU A 195 -13.77 1.08 17.06
C LEU A 195 -13.16 -0.20 17.64
N SER A 196 -11.97 -0.59 17.22
CA SER A 196 -11.25 -1.73 17.79
C SER A 196 -10.54 -1.35 19.09
N TRP A 197 -10.11 -0.10 19.21
CA TRP A 197 -9.61 0.47 20.47
C TRP A 197 -10.73 0.66 21.50
N ASP A 198 -11.81 1.34 21.10
CA ASP A 198 -13.01 1.56 21.89
C ASP A 198 -14.26 1.46 21.00
N SER A 199 -15.02 0.38 21.17
CA SER A 199 -16.25 0.14 20.40
C SER A 199 -17.32 1.23 20.57
N GLY A 200 -17.21 2.06 21.61
CA GLY A 200 -18.15 3.14 21.91
C GLY A 200 -17.73 4.50 21.38
N CYS A 201 -16.56 4.65 20.74
CA CYS A 201 -16.03 5.97 20.39
C CYS A 201 -16.70 6.64 19.17
N LEU A 202 -17.42 5.89 18.33
CA LEU A 202 -18.17 6.41 17.16
C LEU A 202 -19.66 6.02 17.22
N PRO A 203 -20.43 6.50 18.21
CA PRO A 203 -21.80 6.02 18.47
C PRO A 203 -22.86 6.45 17.45
N LYS A 204 -22.64 7.53 16.69
CA LYS A 204 -23.66 8.15 15.83
C LYS A 204 -23.58 7.65 14.40
N PHE A 205 -22.40 7.64 13.81
CA PHE A 205 -22.20 7.29 12.40
C PHE A 205 -21.37 6.01 12.21
N GLY A 206 -20.58 5.62 13.21
CA GLY A 206 -19.70 4.47 13.12
C GLY A 206 -18.63 4.66 12.04
N ALA A 207 -18.22 3.56 11.39
CA ALA A 207 -17.26 3.60 10.29
C ALA A 207 -17.92 3.93 8.94
N ASP A 208 -18.29 5.20 8.75
CA ASP A 208 -19.03 5.71 7.59
C ASP A 208 -18.16 6.21 6.43
N SER A 209 -16.83 6.21 6.57
CA SER A 209 -15.86 6.72 5.58
C SER A 209 -15.80 8.25 5.46
N ASP A 210 -16.37 9.00 6.41
CA ASP A 210 -16.31 10.47 6.47
C ASP A 210 -15.60 10.93 7.75
N PHE A 211 -14.52 11.69 7.62
CA PHE A 211 -13.77 12.19 8.76
C PHE A 211 -14.48 13.44 9.27
N GLY A 212 -15.64 13.22 9.88
CA GLY A 212 -16.46 14.25 10.48
C GLY A 212 -16.04 14.60 11.90
N GLY A 213 -16.85 15.46 12.54
CA GLY A 213 -16.59 15.87 13.93
C GLY A 213 -16.58 14.71 14.93
N GLU A 214 -17.35 13.65 14.69
CA GLU A 214 -17.33 12.46 15.56
C GLU A 214 -15.98 11.73 15.48
N THR A 215 -15.45 11.53 14.28
CA THR A 215 -14.12 10.93 14.08
C THR A 215 -13.02 11.82 14.68
N THR A 216 -13.09 13.14 14.53
CA THR A 216 -12.14 14.07 15.17
C THR A 216 -12.11 13.90 16.69
N GLU A 217 -13.26 13.83 17.36
CA GLU A 217 -13.30 13.67 18.82
C GLU A 217 -12.84 12.28 19.27
N ALA A 218 -13.15 11.23 18.51
CA ALA A 218 -12.63 9.89 18.76
C ALA A 218 -11.09 9.84 18.65
N VAL A 219 -10.51 10.52 17.65
CA VAL A 219 -9.05 10.63 17.49
C VAL A 219 -8.42 11.36 18.66
N LYS A 220 -8.99 12.48 19.12
CA LYS A 220 -8.49 13.19 20.32
C LYS A 220 -8.54 12.33 21.57
N GLY A 221 -9.63 11.58 21.76
CA GLY A 221 -9.78 10.64 22.86
C GLY A 221 -8.71 9.56 22.81
N PHE A 222 -8.48 9.00 21.62
CA PHE A 222 -7.42 8.03 21.39
C PHE A 222 -6.05 8.62 21.70
N GLN A 223 -5.67 9.75 21.11
CA GLN A 223 -4.39 10.44 21.33
C GLN A 223 -4.14 10.70 22.82
N SER A 224 -5.15 11.22 23.52
CA SER A 224 -5.07 11.46 24.96
C SER A 224 -4.81 10.16 25.74
N SER A 225 -5.45 9.06 25.36
CA SER A 225 -5.25 7.75 26.00
C SER A 225 -3.83 7.18 25.77
N GLN A 226 -3.19 7.58 24.68
CA GLN A 226 -1.83 7.18 24.33
C GLN A 226 -0.76 8.16 24.83
N GLY A 227 -1.14 9.26 25.49
CA GLY A 227 -0.23 10.32 25.93
C GLY A 227 0.32 11.19 24.79
N LEU A 228 -0.39 11.26 23.67
CA LEU A 228 -0.07 12.10 22.51
C LEU A 228 -0.82 13.44 22.59
N ASP A 229 -0.38 14.42 21.79
CA ASP A 229 -1.11 15.69 21.64
C ASP A 229 -2.48 15.43 20.99
N PRO A 230 -3.60 15.87 21.60
CA PRO A 230 -4.95 15.63 21.08
C PRO A 230 -5.31 16.61 19.95
N SER A 231 -4.55 16.57 18.86
CA SER A 231 -4.76 17.41 17.68
C SER A 231 -6.10 17.10 16.99
N GLY A 232 -6.59 15.86 17.09
CA GLY A 232 -7.78 15.38 16.40
C GLY A 232 -7.57 15.09 14.91
N SER A 233 -6.32 15.18 14.46
CA SER A 233 -5.84 14.75 13.17
C SER A 233 -4.90 13.57 13.37
N ILE A 234 -4.80 12.68 12.38
CA ILE A 234 -3.86 11.58 12.40
C ILE A 234 -2.53 12.09 11.88
N ASP A 235 -1.53 12.15 12.76
CA ASP A 235 -0.13 12.27 12.39
C ASP A 235 0.55 10.89 12.45
N PHE A 236 1.83 10.83 12.10
CA PHE A 236 2.61 9.60 12.09
C PHE A 236 2.58 8.85 13.44
N MET A 237 2.71 9.59 14.55
CA MET A 237 2.71 8.99 15.89
C MET A 237 1.35 8.41 16.27
N THR A 238 0.27 9.07 15.85
CA THR A 238 -1.10 8.59 16.04
C THR A 238 -1.36 7.35 15.19
N ALA A 239 -0.90 7.31 13.94
CA ALA A 239 -1.01 6.15 13.06
C ALA A 239 -0.27 4.92 13.62
N ILE A 240 0.96 5.10 14.11
CA ILE A 240 1.73 4.04 14.79
C ILE A 240 0.96 3.49 15.99
N ALA A 241 0.40 4.37 16.83
CA ALA A 241 -0.31 3.93 18.01
C ALA A 241 -1.58 3.13 17.64
N LEU A 242 -2.28 3.53 16.58
CA LEU A 242 -3.48 2.84 16.08
C LEU A 242 -3.17 1.48 15.42
N SER A 243 -1.99 1.29 14.85
CA SER A 243 -1.58 0.03 14.19
C SER A 243 -1.70 -1.20 15.10
N LYS A 244 -1.59 -1.01 16.43
CA LYS A 244 -1.74 -2.08 17.43
C LYS A 244 -3.14 -2.69 17.49
N TYR A 245 -4.13 -2.03 16.88
CA TYR A 245 -5.53 -2.42 16.89
C TYR A 245 -5.98 -3.05 15.55
N VAL A 246 -5.04 -3.34 14.65
CA VAL A 246 -5.30 -4.14 13.46
C VAL A 246 -5.64 -5.57 13.88
N LYS A 247 -6.85 -6.04 13.57
CA LYS A 247 -7.24 -7.43 13.84
C LYS A 247 -6.66 -8.37 12.78
N GLU A 248 -6.10 -9.50 13.24
CA GLU A 248 -5.63 -10.62 12.40
C GLU A 248 -6.75 -11.24 11.54
#